data_AF-A0A5J4TLN3-F1
#
_entry.id   AF-A0A5J4TLN3-F1
#
_cell.length_a   1.000
_cell.length_b   1.000
_cell.length_c   1.000
_cell.angle_alpha   90.00
_cell.angle_beta   90.00
_cell.angle_gamma   90.00
#
_symmetry.space_group_name_H-M   'P 1'
#
loop_
_entity.id
_entity.type
_entity.pdbx_description
1 polymer ?
#
loop_
_entity_poly.entity_id
_entity_poly.type
_entity_poly.pdbx_seq_one_letter_code
_entity_poly.pdbx_strand_id
1 'polypeptide(L)'
;MITAPLEREERIGELIYKEKIDGMGGRTKRFKQIWEQIGKGEFINTGFYLRFKDQNSQQKLEENKMIIPFRGTQEEKKAYQEMLKEELEEGIVIPIQQDQVKWWNHTFLIKKPNGTWRKILDASKLNKEIEKLHFKMHGLEEVQYLANQMDYATS
;
A
#
# COMPACT_ATOMS: atom_id res chain seq x y z
N MET A 1 -51.82 0.21 -2.27
CA MET A 1 -50.38 0.21 -2.58
C MET A 1 -49.73 -0.85 -1.70
N ILE A 2 -49.03 -1.79 -2.32
CA ILE A 2 -48.22 -2.87 -1.73
C ILE A 2 -46.83 -2.24 -1.51
N THR A 3 -46.16 -2.30 -0.34
CA THR A 3 -45.27 -3.37 0.18
C THR A 3 -44.85 -2.96 1.61
N ALA A 4 -45.02 -3.80 2.65
CA ALA A 4 -44.13 -4.84 3.20
C ALA A 4 -43.19 -4.33 4.33
N PRO A 5 -42.95 -5.12 5.40
CA PRO A 5 -42.45 -4.64 6.69
C PRO A 5 -40.91 -4.60 6.77
N LEU A 6 -40.38 -3.66 7.58
CA LEU A 6 -39.00 -3.72 8.07
C LEU A 6 -38.87 -4.92 9.03
N GLU A 7 -38.33 -6.03 8.54
CA GLU A 7 -37.82 -7.09 9.41
C GLU A 7 -36.40 -6.76 9.88
N ARG A 8 -36.18 -7.15 11.12
CA ARG A 8 -35.08 -6.85 12.03
C ARG A 8 -34.12 -8.03 11.98
N GLU A 9 -32.81 -7.83 11.83
CA GLU A 9 -31.84 -8.85 12.21
C GLU A 9 -30.68 -8.24 13.02
N GLU A 10 -30.55 -8.77 14.23
CA GLU A 10 -29.57 -8.46 15.26
C GLU A 10 -28.14 -8.72 14.75
N ARG A 11 -27.29 -7.68 14.73
CA ARG A 11 -25.85 -7.87 14.61
C ARG A 11 -25.25 -8.15 15.99
N ILE A 12 -25.16 -9.44 16.29
CA ILE A 12 -24.34 -10.00 17.36
C ILE A 12 -22.86 -9.71 17.04
N GLY A 13 -22.16 -9.15 18.04
CA GLY A 13 -20.72 -8.98 18.04
C GLY A 13 -20.28 -7.53 17.79
N GLU A 14 -20.24 -6.74 18.87
CA GLU A 14 -19.37 -5.56 18.93
C GLU A 14 -17.91 -6.02 18.80
N LEU A 15 -17.46 -6.27 17.57
CA LEU A 15 -16.04 -6.18 17.25
C LEU A 15 -15.71 -4.70 17.38
N ILE A 16 -15.09 -4.36 18.51
CA ILE A 16 -14.49 -3.05 18.74
C ILE A 16 -13.47 -2.84 17.63
N TYR A 17 -13.91 -2.19 16.55
CA TYR A 17 -13.07 -1.59 15.55
C TYR A 17 -12.09 -0.68 16.29
N LYS A 18 -10.82 -1.04 16.34
CA LYS A 18 -9.78 -0.02 16.41
C LYS A 18 -9.65 0.55 15.01
N GLU A 19 -10.60 1.40 14.66
CA GLU A 19 -10.51 2.23 13.47
C GLU A 19 -9.15 2.94 13.52
N LYS A 20 -8.25 2.64 12.59
CA LYS A 20 -7.15 3.57 12.29
C LYS A 20 -7.82 4.75 11.59
N ILE A 21 -8.28 5.72 12.39
CA ILE A 21 -9.08 6.91 12.03
C ILE A 21 -8.50 7.69 10.82
N ASP A 22 -7.25 7.44 10.42
CA ASP A 22 -6.55 8.20 9.38
C ASP A 22 -5.74 7.35 8.37
N GLY A 23 -5.73 6.02 8.45
CA GLY A 23 -4.92 5.16 7.55
C GLY A 23 -3.40 5.43 7.58
N MET A 24 -2.92 6.28 8.50
CA MET A 24 -1.53 6.72 8.54
C MET A 24 -0.63 5.69 9.22
N GLY A 25 0.52 5.40 8.58
CA GLY A 25 1.58 4.61 9.19
C GLY A 25 2.11 5.25 10.48
N GLY A 26 2.52 4.42 11.45
CA GLY A 26 2.86 4.88 12.81
C GLY A 26 3.92 5.98 12.86
N ARG A 27 4.93 5.94 11.98
CA ARG A 27 5.96 6.98 11.89
C ARG A 27 5.39 8.29 11.33
N THR A 28 4.59 8.24 10.26
CA THR A 28 3.93 9.42 9.68
C THR A 28 3.03 10.09 10.71
N LYS A 29 2.26 9.29 11.46
CA LYS A 29 1.40 9.76 12.54
C LYS A 29 2.18 10.44 13.67
N ARG A 30 3.31 9.85 14.10
CA ARG A 30 4.18 10.42 15.15
C ARG A 30 4.66 11.83 14.81
N PHE A 31 4.90 12.12 13.54
CA PHE A 31 5.43 13.42 13.08
C PHE A 31 4.36 14.31 12.42
N LYS A 32 3.05 14.03 12.62
CA LYS A 32 1.95 14.77 11.97
C LYS A 32 2.06 16.29 12.12
N GLN A 33 2.31 16.79 13.35
CA GLN A 33 2.45 18.23 13.60
C GLN A 33 3.65 18.84 12.87
N ILE A 34 4.76 18.12 12.75
CA ILE A 34 5.94 18.58 12.02
C ILE A 34 5.64 18.64 10.52
N TRP A 35 4.91 17.66 9.97
CA TRP A 35 4.46 17.69 8.58
C TRP A 35 3.59 18.93 8.27
N GLU A 36 2.71 19.32 9.19
CA GLU A 36 1.93 20.57 9.06
C GLU A 36 2.84 21.81 9.07
N GLN A 37 3.80 21.89 10.01
CA GLN A 37 4.71 23.02 10.14
C GLN A 37 5.58 23.27 8.91
N ILE A 38 5.97 22.21 8.19
CA ILE A 38 6.76 22.33 6.95
C ILE A 38 5.89 22.45 5.68
N GLY A 39 4.58 22.65 5.84
CA GLY A 39 3.63 22.81 4.72
C GLY A 39 3.39 21.54 3.92
N LYS A 40 3.54 20.35 4.54
CA LYS A 40 3.34 19.03 3.90
C LYS A 40 2.12 18.28 4.45
N GLY A 41 1.35 18.86 5.36
CA GLY A 41 0.16 18.23 5.95
C GLY A 41 -0.86 17.77 4.91
N GLU A 42 -1.23 18.65 3.97
CA GLU A 42 -2.17 18.34 2.89
C GLU A 42 -1.69 17.14 2.04
N PHE A 43 -0.40 17.10 1.70
CA PHE A 43 0.19 15.99 0.94
C PHE A 43 0.12 14.66 1.72
N ILE A 44 0.38 14.68 3.03
CA ILE A 44 0.30 13.49 3.88
C ILE A 44 -1.15 12.98 4.01
N ASN A 45 -2.11 13.88 4.14
CA ASN A 45 -3.52 13.53 4.30
C ASN A 45 -4.16 13.07 2.97
N THR A 46 -3.82 13.74 1.87
CA THR A 46 -4.37 13.45 0.53
C THR A 46 -3.71 12.20 -0.08
N GLY A 47 -2.45 11.94 0.28
CA GLY A 47 -1.66 10.84 -0.24
C GLY A 47 -0.99 11.15 -1.57
N PHE A 48 -0.27 10.15 -2.10
CA PHE A 48 0.46 10.28 -3.36
C PHE A 48 -0.35 9.71 -4.52
N TYR A 49 -0.54 10.50 -5.57
CA TYR A 49 -1.17 10.05 -6.81
C TYR A 49 -0.11 9.66 -7.85
N LEU A 50 -0.38 8.58 -8.57
CA LEU A 50 0.44 8.15 -9.70
C LEU A 50 0.34 9.17 -10.83
N ARG A 51 1.49 9.72 -11.23
CA ARG A 51 1.61 10.53 -12.45
C ARG A 51 2.03 9.62 -13.58
N PHE A 52 1.30 9.65 -14.68
CA PHE A 52 1.64 8.88 -15.87
C PHE A 52 2.58 9.69 -16.76
N LYS A 53 3.50 9.01 -17.45
CA LYS A 53 4.46 9.68 -18.34
C LYS A 53 3.79 10.36 -19.55
N ASP A 54 2.69 9.78 -20.04
CA ASP A 54 1.93 10.27 -21.20
C ASP A 54 0.45 9.88 -21.10
N GLN A 55 -0.41 10.55 -21.88
CA GLN A 55 -1.87 10.30 -21.88
C GLN A 55 -2.24 8.87 -22.32
N ASN A 56 -1.40 8.25 -23.15
CA ASN A 56 -1.61 6.88 -23.65
C ASN A 56 -1.19 5.80 -22.65
N SER A 57 -0.50 6.16 -21.57
CA SER A 57 0.05 5.24 -20.58
C SER A 57 -1.06 4.49 -19.82
N GLN A 58 -2.17 5.17 -19.54
CA GLN A 58 -3.35 4.53 -18.93
C GLN A 58 -3.97 3.52 -19.88
N GLN A 59 -4.20 3.92 -21.14
CA GLN A 59 -4.76 3.04 -22.16
C GLN A 59 -3.89 1.78 -22.36
N LYS A 60 -2.57 1.93 -22.42
CA LYS A 60 -1.65 0.78 -22.51
C LYS A 60 -1.79 -0.19 -21.32
N LEU A 61 -2.03 0.31 -20.11
CA LEU A 61 -2.21 -0.56 -18.94
C LEU A 61 -3.57 -1.27 -18.97
N GLU A 62 -4.61 -0.58 -19.42
CA GLU A 62 -5.96 -1.16 -19.56
C GLU A 62 -6.00 -2.24 -20.64
N GLU A 63 -5.42 -1.99 -21.82
CA GLU A 63 -5.33 -2.97 -22.91
C GLU A 63 -4.51 -4.22 -22.52
N ASN A 64 -3.50 -4.04 -21.67
CA ASN A 64 -2.66 -5.14 -21.18
C ASN A 64 -3.15 -5.75 -19.85
N LYS A 65 -4.37 -5.41 -19.41
CA LYS A 65 -4.96 -5.94 -18.17
C LYS A 65 -5.30 -7.42 -18.36
N MET A 66 -4.43 -8.30 -17.90
CA MET A 66 -4.67 -9.74 -17.85
C MET A 66 -4.71 -10.22 -16.41
N ILE A 67 -5.67 -11.08 -16.07
CA ILE A 67 -5.66 -11.79 -14.80
C ILE A 67 -4.48 -12.75 -14.84
N ILE A 68 -3.55 -12.59 -13.90
CA ILE A 68 -2.38 -13.45 -13.77
C ILE A 68 -2.67 -14.45 -12.65
N PRO A 69 -2.95 -15.72 -12.95
CA PRO A 69 -3.19 -16.70 -11.91
C PRO A 69 -1.92 -16.89 -11.09
N PHE A 70 -2.08 -17.07 -9.77
CA PHE A 70 -0.96 -17.36 -8.90
C PHE A 70 -0.32 -18.70 -9.28
N ARG A 71 0.97 -18.66 -9.63
CA ARG A 71 1.76 -19.84 -9.96
C ARG A 71 2.70 -20.13 -8.80
N GLY A 72 2.47 -21.23 -8.12
CA GLY A 72 3.30 -21.68 -7.00
C GLY A 72 2.86 -23.02 -6.43
N THR A 73 3.68 -23.58 -5.56
CA THR A 73 3.41 -24.83 -4.84
C THR A 73 2.24 -24.68 -3.86
N GLN A 74 1.77 -25.78 -3.27
CA GLN A 74 0.72 -25.68 -2.25
C GLN A 74 1.20 -24.93 -1.00
N GLU A 75 2.46 -25.10 -0.62
CA GLU A 75 3.09 -24.41 0.50
C GLU A 75 3.17 -22.91 0.24
N GLU A 76 3.55 -22.53 -0.98
CA GLU A 76 3.56 -21.13 -1.41
C GLU A 76 2.15 -20.52 -1.39
N LYS A 77 1.14 -21.24 -1.87
CA LYS A 77 -0.25 -20.77 -1.82
C LYS A 77 -0.73 -20.54 -0.38
N LYS A 78 -0.42 -21.46 0.54
CA LYS A 78 -0.77 -21.32 1.96
C LYS A 78 -0.08 -20.10 2.59
N ALA A 79 1.23 -19.97 2.39
CA ALA A 79 1.98 -18.82 2.88
C ALA A 79 1.45 -17.49 2.32
N TYR A 80 1.09 -17.46 1.03
CA TYR A 80 0.48 -16.28 0.42
C TYR A 80 -0.86 -15.91 1.09
N GLN A 81 -1.72 -16.90 1.34
CA GLN A 81 -3.02 -16.67 1.97
C GLN A 81 -2.89 -16.18 3.42
N GLU A 82 -1.95 -16.73 4.19
CA GLU A 82 -1.64 -16.28 5.55
C GLU A 82 -1.18 -14.82 5.56
N MET A 83 -0.20 -14.48 4.70
CA MET A 83 0.27 -13.09 4.56
C MET A 83 -0.84 -12.13 4.09
N LEU A 84 -1.68 -12.54 3.13
CA LEU A 84 -2.78 -11.71 2.66
C LEU A 84 -3.83 -11.47 3.76
N LYS A 85 -4.09 -12.48 4.58
CA LYS A 85 -4.99 -12.37 5.73
C LYS A 85 -4.44 -11.37 6.75
N GLU A 86 -3.16 -11.46 7.09
CA GLU A 86 -2.50 -10.49 7.99
C GLU A 86 -2.59 -9.07 7.42
N GLU A 87 -2.32 -8.87 6.13
CA GLU A 87 -2.41 -7.55 5.50
C GLU A 87 -3.83 -6.98 5.47
N LEU A 88 -4.84 -7.84 5.31
CA LEU A 88 -6.25 -7.45 5.41
C LEU A 88 -6.62 -7.07 6.85
N GLU A 89 -6.18 -7.84 7.84
CA GLU A 89 -6.40 -7.59 9.27
C GLU A 89 -5.70 -6.31 9.74
N GLU A 90 -4.49 -6.03 9.23
CA GLU A 90 -3.74 -4.80 9.53
C GLU A 90 -4.24 -3.55 8.76
N GLY A 91 -5.11 -3.75 7.77
CA GLY A 91 -5.66 -2.72 6.89
C GLY A 91 -4.63 -2.17 5.89
N ILE A 92 -3.61 -2.96 5.55
CA ILE A 92 -2.60 -2.61 4.54
C ILE A 92 -3.21 -2.71 3.13
N VAL A 93 -4.08 -3.70 2.92
CA VAL A 93 -4.82 -3.90 1.67
C VAL A 93 -6.31 -3.99 1.95
N ILE A 94 -7.13 -3.65 0.95
CA ILE A 94 -8.59 -3.74 1.02
C ILE A 94 -9.11 -4.56 -0.16
N PRO A 95 -10.20 -5.31 0.00
CA PRO A 95 -10.89 -5.93 -1.12
C PRO A 95 -11.51 -4.84 -2.01
N ILE A 96 -11.34 -4.97 -3.32
CA ILE A 96 -11.97 -4.10 -4.33
C ILE A 96 -12.78 -4.94 -5.31
N GLN A 97 -13.79 -4.34 -5.93
CA GLN A 97 -14.55 -5.01 -6.98
C GLN A 97 -13.72 -5.13 -8.26
N GLN A 98 -13.95 -6.19 -9.05
CA GLN A 98 -13.13 -6.50 -10.23
C GLN A 98 -13.22 -5.42 -11.33
N ASP A 99 -14.37 -4.77 -11.45
CA ASP A 99 -14.64 -3.64 -12.34
C ASP A 99 -13.86 -2.37 -11.95
N GLN A 100 -13.54 -2.19 -10.66
CA GLN A 100 -12.72 -1.10 -10.15
C GLN A 100 -11.22 -1.31 -10.39
N VAL A 101 -10.78 -2.53 -10.74
CA VAL A 101 -9.36 -2.85 -10.94
C VAL A 101 -8.86 -2.11 -12.18
N LYS A 102 -7.84 -1.27 -12.03
CA LYS A 102 -7.21 -0.59 -13.18
C LYS A 102 -6.13 -1.43 -13.85
N TRP A 103 -5.36 -2.21 -13.10
CA TRP A 103 -4.31 -3.10 -13.62
C TRP A 103 -4.10 -4.29 -12.68
N TRP A 104 -3.53 -5.37 -13.21
CA TRP A 104 -3.12 -6.54 -12.44
C TRP A 104 -1.60 -6.63 -12.40
N ASN A 105 -1.04 -6.71 -11.20
CA ASN A 105 0.38 -6.98 -11.01
C ASN A 105 0.60 -8.45 -10.69
N HIS A 106 1.62 -9.05 -11.29
CA HIS A 106 2.02 -10.41 -10.95
C HIS A 106 2.56 -10.43 -9.52
N THR A 107 2.21 -11.46 -8.75
CA THR A 107 2.70 -11.61 -7.39
C THR A 107 3.31 -12.99 -7.23
N PHE A 108 4.50 -13.05 -6.63
CA PHE A 108 5.22 -14.29 -6.35
C PHE A 108 5.86 -14.24 -4.97
N LEU A 109 6.29 -15.39 -4.46
CA LEU A 109 6.95 -15.51 -3.17
C LEU A 109 8.43 -15.84 -3.37
N ILE A 110 9.27 -15.32 -2.47
CA ILE A 110 10.67 -15.74 -2.33
C ILE A 110 10.94 -16.16 -0.89
N LYS A 111 11.81 -17.16 -0.69
CA LYS A 111 12.31 -17.49 0.66
C LYS A 111 13.40 -16.51 1.07
N LYS A 112 13.32 -16.03 2.30
CA LYS A 112 14.43 -15.30 2.95
C LYS A 112 15.46 -16.30 3.48
N PRO A 113 16.72 -15.85 3.76
CA PRO A 113 17.74 -16.71 4.35
C PRO A 113 17.33 -17.35 5.68
N ASN A 114 16.45 -16.70 6.45
CA ASN A 114 15.91 -17.24 7.70
C ASN A 114 14.75 -18.25 7.52
N GLY A 115 14.46 -18.67 6.28
CA GLY A 115 13.43 -19.66 5.96
C GLY A 115 12.00 -19.11 5.81
N THR A 116 11.74 -17.87 6.23
CA THR A 116 10.40 -17.27 6.11
C THR A 116 10.15 -16.71 4.70
N TRP A 117 8.89 -16.65 4.29
CA TRP A 117 8.51 -16.16 2.96
C TRP A 117 8.46 -14.63 2.88
N ARG A 118 8.62 -14.10 1.66
CA ARG A 118 8.40 -12.70 1.31
C ARG A 118 7.56 -12.64 0.05
N LYS A 119 6.41 -11.98 0.13
CA LYS A 119 5.56 -11.63 -1.02
C LYS A 119 6.20 -10.49 -1.81
N ILE A 120 6.31 -10.67 -3.12
CA ILE A 120 6.80 -9.66 -4.06
C ILE A 120 5.74 -9.41 -5.11
N LEU A 121 5.35 -8.14 -5.25
CA LEU A 121 4.48 -7.66 -6.31
C LEU A 121 5.35 -7.06 -7.43
N ASP A 122 5.31 -7.69 -8.60
CA ASP A 122 6.02 -7.24 -9.79
C ASP A 122 5.27 -6.07 -10.43
N ALA A 123 5.73 -4.87 -10.11
CA ALA A 123 5.24 -3.62 -10.68
C ALA A 123 6.06 -3.15 -11.90
N SER A 124 6.91 -4.01 -12.51
CA SER A 124 7.81 -3.61 -13.60
C SER A 124 7.07 -2.99 -14.80
N LYS A 125 5.91 -3.54 -15.17
CA LYS A 125 5.06 -2.99 -16.24
C LYS A 125 4.49 -1.63 -15.86
N LEU A 126 3.93 -1.52 -14.66
CA LEU A 126 3.38 -0.27 -14.13
C LEU A 126 4.46 0.83 -14.07
N ASN A 127 5.65 0.50 -13.58
CA ASN A 127 6.77 1.43 -13.43
C ASN A 127 7.30 1.99 -14.76
N LYS A 128 7.04 1.32 -15.89
CA LYS A 128 7.39 1.85 -17.23
C LYS A 128 6.45 2.94 -17.70
N GLU A 129 5.25 3.01 -17.15
CA GLU A 129 4.18 3.93 -17.54
C GLU A 129 4.03 5.10 -16.55
N ILE A 130 4.65 5.00 -15.37
CA ILE A 130 4.72 6.06 -14.36
C ILE A 130 5.84 7.07 -14.69
N GLU A 131 5.56 8.36 -14.47
CA GLU A 131 6.53 9.45 -14.54
C GLU A 131 7.63 9.27 -13.49
N LYS A 132 8.89 9.36 -13.93
CA LYS A 132 10.05 9.33 -13.02
C LYS A 132 10.29 10.73 -12.46
N LEU A 133 9.82 10.96 -11.24
CA LEU A 133 10.14 12.18 -10.51
C LEU A 133 11.61 12.18 -10.09
N HIS A 134 12.32 13.25 -10.42
CA HIS A 134 13.68 13.44 -9.91
C HIS A 134 13.61 13.74 -8.41
N PHE A 135 14.21 12.86 -7.60
CA PHE A 135 14.40 13.09 -6.18
C PHE A 135 15.89 12.94 -5.88
N LYS A 136 16.51 14.00 -5.36
CA LYS A 136 17.90 13.95 -4.91
C LYS A 136 17.92 13.41 -3.48
N MET A 137 18.38 12.18 -3.31
CA MET A 137 18.74 11.67 -1.99
C MET A 137 20.08 12.30 -1.58
N HIS A 138 20.16 12.81 -0.35
CA HIS A 138 21.44 13.19 0.24
C HIS A 138 22.33 11.96 0.41
N GLY A 139 23.62 12.12 0.12
CA GLY A 139 24.60 11.04 0.27
C GLY A 139 24.77 10.66 1.74
N LEU A 140 25.31 9.45 1.99
CA LEU A 140 25.58 9.00 3.36
C LEU A 140 26.49 9.99 4.12
N GLU A 141 27.49 10.53 3.43
CA GLU A 141 28.43 11.51 3.98
C GLU A 141 27.73 12.84 4.35
N GLU A 142 26.85 13.34 3.49
CA GLU A 142 26.07 14.56 3.77
C GLU A 142 25.14 14.36 4.97
N VAL A 143 24.46 13.20 5.04
CA VAL A 143 23.58 12.85 6.17
C VAL A 143 24.39 12.70 7.46
N GLN A 144 25.55 12.05 7.40
CA GLN A 144 26.43 11.86 8.55
C GLN A 144 26.99 13.19 9.07
N TYR A 145 27.41 14.08 8.16
CA TYR A 145 27.86 15.41 8.52
C TYR A 145 26.77 16.21 9.26
N LEU A 146 25.55 16.23 8.72
CA LEU A 146 24.41 16.92 9.33
C LEU A 146 24.00 16.32 10.69
N ALA A 147 24.05 14.99 10.82
CA ALA A 147 23.75 14.30 12.07
C ALA A 147 24.77 14.64 13.18
N ASN A 148 26.07 14.68 12.82
CA ASN A 148 27.15 14.99 13.75
C ASN A 148 27.18 16.47 14.19
N GLN A 149 26.67 17.39 13.36
CA GLN A 149 26.63 18.82 13.69
C GLN A 149 25.51 19.19 14.68
N MET A 150 24.49 18.36 14.84
CA MET A 150 23.30 18.70 15.64
C MET A 150 22.86 17.61 16.64
N ASP A 151 23.73 16.64 16.93
CA ASP A 151 23.54 15.57 17.94
C ASP A 151 22.13 14.94 17.94
N TYR A 152 21.57 14.73 16.74
CA TYR A 152 20.23 14.13 16.55
C TYR A 152 20.23 12.60 16.64
N ALA A 153 21.27 11.99 17.23
CA ALA A 153 21.30 10.57 17.49
C ALA A 153 20.27 10.25 18.59
N THR A 154 19.07 9.82 18.19
CA THR A 154 18.10 9.27 19.14
C THR A 154 18.61 7.92 19.64
N SER A 155 18.75 7.78 20.96
CA SER A 155 18.96 6.51 21.67
C SER A 155 17.90 5.47 21.33
#